data_AF-A0A1C5AF84-F1
#
_entry.id   AF-A0A1C5AF84-F1
#
_cell.length_a   1.000
_cell.length_b   1.000
_cell.length_c   1.000
_cell.angle_alpha   90.00
_cell.angle_beta   90.00
_cell.angle_gamma   90.00
#
_symmetry.space_group_name_H-M   'P 1'
#
loop_
_entity.id
_entity.type
_entity.pdbx_description
1 polymer ?
#
loop_
_entity_poly.entity_id
_entity_poly.type
_entity_poly.pdbx_seq_one_letter_code
_entity_poly.pdbx_strand_id
1 'polypeptide(L)'
;MTPARRRLAVVAVGLATLAAAGTAAVVAGRPQALQGTAAPPSASASGSDGTVTVTVADAADPTRVNDELRRIGARATLVKTRPEAACPPGDRGAQVRSDPSVMLGPDAAVTLTRPEAGLLVIHPDRIPAGLMLAVHLRQQEVNGSYLSGWAFYRLPGPGCVVAGADRSFDEPAPSGSGPR
;
A
#
# COMPACT_ATOMS: atom_id res chain seq x y z
N MET A 1 33.70 59.90 -2.36
CA MET A 1 34.65 58.80 -2.64
C MET A 1 33.86 57.49 -2.68
N THR A 2 33.79 56.86 -3.85
CA THR A 2 33.34 55.46 -4.07
C THR A 2 34.55 54.71 -4.63
N PRO A 3 34.76 53.41 -4.33
CA PRO A 3 34.32 52.33 -5.26
C PRO A 3 34.05 50.98 -4.53
N ALA A 4 33.64 49.84 -5.09
CA ALA A 4 33.08 49.42 -6.38
C ALA A 4 32.52 47.99 -6.25
N ARG A 5 31.65 47.65 -7.20
CA ARG A 5 31.04 46.35 -7.50
C ARG A 5 32.09 45.33 -7.97
N ARG A 6 31.85 44.03 -7.77
CA ARG A 6 32.37 42.96 -8.64
C ARG A 6 31.23 42.08 -9.13
N ARG A 7 30.86 42.29 -10.40
CA ARG A 7 30.11 41.35 -11.23
C ARG A 7 31.15 40.58 -12.04
N LEU A 8 31.13 39.26 -12.01
CA LEU A 8 31.94 38.43 -12.91
C LEU A 8 31.12 38.10 -14.15
N ALA A 9 31.63 38.58 -15.28
CA ALA A 9 31.21 38.24 -16.62
C ALA A 9 31.91 36.96 -17.07
N VAL A 10 31.22 36.10 -17.81
CA VAL A 10 31.87 35.12 -18.69
C VAL A 10 31.40 35.41 -20.11
N VAL A 11 32.39 35.67 -20.95
CA VAL A 11 32.32 36.07 -22.35
C VAL A 11 32.13 34.84 -23.24
N ALA A 12 31.39 35.05 -24.31
CA ALA A 12 31.07 34.11 -25.38
C ALA A 12 32.31 33.66 -26.19
N VAL A 13 32.13 32.60 -27.00
CA VAL A 13 32.30 32.58 -28.47
C VAL A 13 32.59 31.14 -28.93
N GLY A 14 31.86 30.69 -29.95
CA GLY A 14 32.15 29.46 -30.69
C GLY A 14 31.07 29.19 -31.75
N LEU A 15 31.20 29.86 -32.90
CA LEU A 15 30.33 29.77 -34.08
C LEU A 15 31.03 28.99 -35.21
N ALA A 16 30.22 28.46 -36.15
CA ALA A 16 30.54 27.88 -37.47
C ALA A 16 30.54 26.32 -37.54
N THR A 17 29.91 25.63 -38.50
CA THR A 17 29.18 26.02 -39.72
C THR A 17 28.35 24.85 -40.26
N LEU A 18 27.30 25.22 -41.01
CA LEU A 18 26.35 24.46 -41.83
C LEU A 18 26.88 23.30 -42.70
N ALA A 19 26.03 22.26 -42.85
CA ALA A 19 25.76 21.62 -44.13
C ALA A 19 24.30 21.16 -44.20
N ALA A 20 23.59 21.61 -45.23
CA ALA A 20 22.18 21.37 -45.50
C ALA A 20 22.02 20.57 -46.81
N ALA A 21 21.13 19.59 -46.82
CA ALA A 21 20.34 19.04 -47.96
C ALA A 21 19.70 17.71 -47.47
N GLY A 22 18.41 17.42 -47.57
CA GLY A 22 17.28 18.07 -48.20
C GLY A 22 16.00 17.23 -47.99
N THR A 23 14.88 17.80 -48.43
CA THR A 23 13.53 17.21 -48.67
C THR A 23 12.67 16.76 -47.47
N ALA A 24 11.88 17.73 -47.00
CA ALA A 24 10.41 17.70 -46.82
C ALA A 24 9.71 16.36 -46.47
N ALA A 25 9.18 16.30 -45.25
CA ALA A 25 7.87 15.74 -44.97
C ALA A 25 7.22 16.57 -43.85
N VAL A 26 6.27 17.43 -44.22
CA VAL A 26 5.38 18.09 -43.26
C VAL A 26 4.36 17.06 -42.82
N VAL A 27 4.55 16.44 -41.65
CA VAL A 27 3.48 15.77 -40.93
C VAL A 27 3.18 16.63 -39.71
N ALA A 28 2.00 17.24 -39.72
CA ALA A 28 1.42 17.92 -38.59
C ALA A 28 1.29 16.92 -37.43
N GLY A 29 2.23 16.97 -36.48
CA GLY A 29 2.24 16.14 -35.28
C GLY A 29 2.64 17.02 -34.10
N ARG A 30 1.70 17.19 -33.17
CA ARG A 30 1.84 17.93 -31.91
C ARG A 30 3.23 17.73 -31.26
N PRO A 31 3.85 18.76 -30.65
CA PRO A 31 5.05 18.56 -29.86
C PRO A 31 4.73 17.61 -28.71
N GLN A 32 5.31 16.41 -28.76
CA GLN A 32 5.34 15.47 -27.66
C GLN A 32 6.11 16.13 -26.53
N ALA A 33 5.38 16.48 -25.47
CA ALA A 33 5.94 16.89 -24.21
C ALA A 33 6.92 15.81 -23.75
N LEU A 34 8.15 16.25 -23.43
CA LEU A 34 9.17 15.42 -22.81
C LEU A 34 8.57 14.69 -21.60
N GLN A 35 8.69 13.37 -21.66
CA GLN A 35 8.92 12.43 -20.56
C GLN A 35 8.42 12.92 -19.20
N GLY A 36 7.21 12.47 -18.87
CA GLY A 36 6.60 12.66 -17.57
C GLY A 36 7.56 12.25 -16.46
N THR A 37 7.76 13.17 -15.53
CA THR A 37 8.10 12.86 -14.15
C THR A 37 7.24 11.67 -13.74
N ALA A 38 7.85 10.51 -13.52
CA ALA A 38 7.14 9.36 -12.99
C ALA A 38 6.48 9.82 -11.69
N ALA A 39 5.16 9.98 -11.73
CA ALA A 39 4.39 10.25 -10.55
C ALA A 39 4.72 9.13 -9.54
N PRO A 40 4.86 9.44 -8.23
CA PRO A 40 4.90 8.38 -7.24
C PRO A 40 3.73 7.43 -7.51
N PRO A 41 3.86 6.09 -7.35
CA PRO A 41 2.80 5.15 -7.70
C PRO A 41 1.54 5.50 -6.89
N SER A 42 0.67 6.31 -7.50
CA SER A 42 -0.41 7.01 -6.80
C SER A 42 -1.71 6.22 -6.91
N ALA A 43 -1.61 4.89 -6.95
CA ALA A 43 -2.76 4.03 -7.14
C ALA A 43 -2.46 2.59 -6.74
N SER A 44 -3.28 2.06 -5.83
CA SER A 44 -3.56 0.62 -5.85
C SER A 44 -4.04 0.29 -7.26
N ALA A 45 -3.28 -0.53 -7.95
CA ALA A 45 -3.59 -1.01 -9.28
C ALA A 45 -4.01 -2.47 -9.14
N SER A 46 -5.18 -2.79 -9.68
CA SER A 46 -5.52 -4.18 -9.95
C SER A 46 -4.67 -4.63 -11.14
N GLY A 47 -3.86 -5.67 -10.93
CA GLY A 47 -3.17 -6.34 -12.01
C GLY A 47 -4.18 -6.99 -12.97
N SER A 48 -3.75 -7.22 -14.21
CA SER A 48 -4.56 -7.98 -15.18
C SER A 48 -4.84 -9.42 -14.74
N ASP A 49 -4.05 -9.91 -13.78
CA ASP A 49 -4.18 -11.20 -13.10
C ASP A 49 -5.16 -11.16 -11.89
N GLY A 50 -5.79 -10.02 -11.62
CA GLY A 50 -6.73 -9.85 -10.51
C GLY A 50 -6.06 -9.60 -9.16
N THR A 51 -4.73 -9.48 -9.12
CA THR A 51 -4.00 -9.10 -7.91
C THR A 51 -4.21 -7.62 -7.58
N VAL A 52 -4.06 -7.24 -6.31
CA VAL A 52 -4.14 -5.83 -5.88
C VAL A 52 -2.88 -5.43 -5.15
N THR A 53 -2.14 -4.48 -5.73
CA THR A 53 -0.97 -3.89 -5.08
C THR A 53 -1.43 -2.83 -4.08
N VAL A 54 -1.05 -2.99 -2.81
CA VAL A 54 -1.28 -2.03 -1.74
C VAL A 54 -0.05 -1.15 -1.58
N THR A 55 -0.21 0.16 -1.65
CA THR A 55 0.89 1.12 -1.47
C THR A 55 0.99 1.62 -0.03
N VAL A 56 2.06 2.34 0.30
CA VAL A 56 2.19 3.04 1.60
C VAL A 56 1.10 4.09 1.77
N ALA A 57 0.70 4.78 0.69
CA ALA A 57 -0.40 5.74 0.73
C ALA A 57 -1.73 5.06 1.08
N ASP A 58 -1.97 3.86 0.54
CA ASP A 58 -3.17 3.08 0.84
C ASP A 58 -3.18 2.55 2.28
N ALA A 59 -2.01 2.28 2.87
CA ALA A 59 -1.94 1.98 4.29
C ALA A 59 -2.34 3.21 5.13
N ALA A 60 -1.91 4.41 4.75
CA ALA A 60 -2.29 5.64 5.44
C ALA A 60 -3.80 5.94 5.32
N ASP A 61 -4.38 5.72 4.14
CA ASP A 61 -5.82 5.82 3.88
C ASP A 61 -6.34 4.63 3.04
N PRO A 62 -6.95 3.62 3.68
CA PRO A 62 -7.37 2.38 3.02
C PRO A 62 -8.67 2.52 2.23
N THR A 63 -9.32 3.69 2.24
CA THR A 63 -10.65 3.87 1.62
C THR A 63 -10.63 3.43 0.16
N ARG A 64 -9.68 3.97 -0.61
CA ARG A 64 -9.59 3.69 -2.04
C ARG A 64 -9.32 2.23 -2.36
N VAL A 65 -8.39 1.60 -1.66
CA VAL A 65 -8.05 0.18 -1.92
C VAL A 65 -9.17 -0.75 -1.48
N ASN A 66 -9.92 -0.41 -0.43
CA ASN A 66 -11.11 -1.15 -0.04
C ASN A 66 -12.24 -1.01 -1.06
N ASP A 67 -12.40 0.16 -1.69
CA ASP A 67 -13.33 0.34 -2.80
C ASP A 67 -12.95 -0.54 -3.98
N GLU A 68 -11.66 -0.61 -4.30
CA GLU A 68 -11.13 -1.49 -5.36
C GLU A 68 -11.40 -2.97 -5.06
N LEU A 69 -11.05 -3.43 -3.86
CA LEU A 69 -11.29 -4.82 -3.44
C LEU A 69 -12.77 -5.18 -3.51
N ARG A 70 -13.67 -4.27 -3.12
CA ARG A 70 -15.12 -4.48 -3.26
C ARG A 70 -15.56 -4.51 -4.72
N ARG A 71 -15.04 -3.61 -5.57
CA ARG A 71 -15.37 -3.54 -6.99
C ARG A 71 -15.04 -4.83 -7.72
N ILE A 72 -13.92 -5.46 -7.39
CA ILE A 72 -13.50 -6.74 -7.98
C ILE A 72 -14.09 -7.97 -7.27
N GLY A 73 -14.93 -7.78 -6.24
CA GLY A 73 -15.52 -8.86 -5.48
C GLY A 73 -14.54 -9.66 -4.60
N ALA A 74 -13.37 -9.08 -4.29
CA ALA A 74 -12.39 -9.72 -3.43
C ALA A 74 -12.90 -9.84 -2.00
N ARG A 75 -12.70 -11.02 -1.40
CA ARG A 75 -12.97 -11.27 0.03
C ARG A 75 -11.82 -10.75 0.89
N ALA A 76 -11.42 -9.51 0.69
CA ALA A 76 -10.33 -8.88 1.42
C ALA A 76 -10.70 -7.46 1.84
N THR A 77 -10.09 -7.00 2.94
CA THR A 77 -10.24 -5.64 3.44
C THR A 77 -9.00 -5.20 4.19
N LEU A 78 -8.66 -3.92 4.10
CA LEU A 78 -7.67 -3.27 4.93
C LEU A 78 -8.38 -2.57 6.09
N VAL A 79 -7.97 -2.90 7.32
CA VAL A 79 -8.62 -2.43 8.55
C VAL A 79 -7.60 -1.75 9.44
N LYS A 80 -7.88 -0.50 9.81
CA LYS A 80 -7.11 0.20 10.85
C LYS A 80 -7.39 -0.44 12.21
N THR A 81 -6.32 -0.89 12.85
CA THR A 81 -6.38 -1.41 14.22
C THR A 81 -6.77 -0.30 15.19
N ARG A 82 -7.53 -0.65 16.21
CA ARG A 82 -8.06 0.25 17.24
C ARG A 82 -7.64 -0.23 18.63
N PRO A 83 -7.61 0.65 19.63
CA PRO A 83 -7.53 0.23 21.02
C PRO A 83 -8.69 -0.72 21.35
N GLU A 84 -8.45 -1.65 22.28
CA GLU A 84 -9.43 -2.68 22.63
C GLU A 84 -10.79 -2.09 23.06
N ALA A 85 -10.76 -1.03 23.88
CA ALA A 85 -11.95 -0.32 24.33
C ALA A 85 -12.77 0.33 23.20
N ALA A 86 -12.16 0.56 22.03
CA ALA A 86 -12.78 1.17 20.85
C ALA A 86 -13.17 0.15 19.76
N CYS A 87 -13.05 -1.14 20.07
CA CYS A 87 -13.41 -2.24 19.17
C CYS A 87 -14.21 -3.30 19.96
N PRO A 88 -15.55 -3.17 20.03
CA PRO A 88 -16.39 -4.05 20.84
C PRO A 88 -16.33 -5.50 20.32
N PRO A 89 -16.52 -6.52 21.18
CA PRO A 89 -16.34 -7.92 20.79
C PRO A 89 -17.13 -8.36 19.55
N GLY A 90 -18.35 -7.86 19.37
CA GLY A 90 -19.19 -8.18 18.20
C GLY A 90 -18.62 -7.69 16.86
N ASP A 91 -17.77 -6.66 16.87
CA ASP A 91 -17.20 -6.07 15.67
C ASP A 91 -15.79 -6.63 15.34
N ARG A 92 -15.19 -7.41 16.24
CA ARG A 92 -13.84 -7.99 16.06
C ARG A 92 -13.78 -9.10 15.01
N GLY A 93 -14.94 -9.66 14.64
CA GLY A 93 -15.04 -10.83 13.76
C GLY A 93 -14.49 -12.11 14.41
N ALA A 94 -14.62 -13.24 13.71
CA ALA A 94 -14.12 -14.53 14.16
C ALA A 94 -12.86 -14.92 13.39
N GLN A 95 -11.68 -14.62 13.95
CA GLN A 95 -10.40 -14.96 13.34
C GLN A 95 -10.22 -16.48 13.26
N VAL A 96 -9.65 -16.95 12.16
CA VAL A 96 -9.31 -18.36 11.95
C VAL A 96 -7.82 -18.54 12.16
N ARG A 97 -7.45 -19.52 13.00
CA ARG A 97 -6.06 -19.95 13.11
C ARG A 97 -5.66 -20.64 11.82
N SER A 98 -4.68 -20.07 11.13
CA SER A 98 -4.17 -20.60 9.87
C SER A 98 -2.76 -21.13 10.05
N ASP A 99 -2.45 -22.19 9.30
CA ASP A 99 -1.09 -22.72 9.24
C ASP A 99 -0.14 -21.68 8.64
N PRO A 100 1.09 -21.51 9.18
CA PRO A 100 2.07 -20.57 8.63
C PRO A 100 2.34 -20.75 7.14
N SER A 101 2.25 -21.97 6.61
CA SER A 101 2.43 -22.26 5.18
C SER A 101 1.34 -21.61 4.31
N VAL A 102 0.11 -21.50 4.80
CA VAL A 102 -0.99 -20.81 4.10
C VAL A 102 -0.82 -19.29 4.19
N MET A 103 -0.20 -18.80 5.26
CA MET A 103 -0.04 -17.37 5.52
C MET A 103 1.19 -16.75 4.84
N LEU A 104 2.26 -17.53 4.67
CA LEU A 104 3.58 -17.06 4.23
C LEU A 104 4.19 -17.91 3.10
N GLY A 105 3.53 -18.99 2.69
CA GLY A 105 4.01 -19.85 1.61
C GLY A 105 3.84 -19.25 0.22
N PRO A 106 4.26 -19.99 -0.83
CA PRO A 106 4.20 -19.51 -2.21
C PRO A 106 2.77 -19.23 -2.70
N ASP A 107 1.79 -19.91 -2.11
CA ASP A 107 0.35 -19.76 -2.39
C ASP A 107 -0.35 -18.85 -1.37
N ALA A 108 0.40 -18.05 -0.61
CA ALA A 108 -0.19 -17.12 0.33
C ALA A 108 -1.05 -16.07 -0.39
N ALA A 109 -2.18 -15.70 0.23
CA ALA A 109 -3.06 -14.64 -0.25
C ALA A 109 -2.45 -13.24 -0.14
N VAL A 110 -1.32 -13.11 0.56
CA VAL A 110 -0.56 -11.87 0.68
C VAL A 110 0.90 -12.17 0.37
N THR A 111 1.50 -11.34 -0.48
CA THR A 111 2.95 -11.34 -0.71
C THR A 111 3.51 -9.98 -0.33
N LEU A 112 4.54 -9.96 0.51
CA LEU A 112 5.25 -8.73 0.84
C LEU A 112 6.08 -8.27 -0.35
N THR A 113 6.02 -6.98 -0.66
CA THR A 113 6.80 -6.38 -1.74
C THR A 113 7.89 -5.47 -1.18
N ARG A 114 8.87 -5.16 -2.02
CA ARG A 114 9.86 -4.13 -1.68
C ARG A 114 9.15 -2.77 -1.62
N PRO A 115 9.47 -1.88 -0.67
CA PRO A 115 8.79 -0.60 -0.47
C PRO A 115 8.66 0.26 -1.74
N GLU A 116 9.65 0.17 -2.63
CA GLU A 116 9.69 0.88 -3.92
C GLU A 116 8.63 0.37 -4.93
N ALA A 117 8.17 -0.87 -4.77
CA ALA A 117 7.16 -1.53 -5.61
C ALA A 117 5.76 -1.60 -4.94
N GLY A 118 5.66 -1.26 -3.66
CA GLY A 118 4.44 -1.36 -2.85
C GLY A 118 4.74 -1.83 -1.42
N LEU A 119 3.70 -1.89 -0.60
CA LEU A 119 3.77 -2.46 0.75
C LEU A 119 3.54 -3.98 0.71
N LEU A 120 2.51 -4.41 -0.02
CA LEU A 120 2.17 -5.80 -0.24
C LEU A 120 1.31 -5.97 -1.49
N VAL A 121 1.16 -7.20 -1.95
CA VAL A 121 0.22 -7.61 -3.00
C VAL A 121 -0.78 -8.58 -2.39
N ILE A 122 -2.07 -8.35 -2.65
CA ILE A 122 -3.16 -9.25 -2.31
C ILE A 122 -3.48 -10.10 -3.53
N HIS A 123 -3.64 -11.40 -3.33
CA HIS A 123 -4.05 -12.40 -4.33
C HIS A 123 -5.46 -12.90 -4.00
N PRO A 124 -6.53 -12.28 -4.54
CA PRO A 124 -7.91 -12.59 -4.15
C PRO A 124 -8.34 -14.03 -4.42
N ASP A 125 -7.80 -14.64 -5.48
CA ASP A 125 -8.01 -16.03 -5.90
C ASP A 125 -7.50 -17.05 -4.88
N ARG A 126 -6.50 -16.67 -4.07
CA ARG A 126 -5.88 -17.51 -3.04
C ARG A 126 -6.55 -17.41 -1.68
N ILE A 127 -7.55 -16.55 -1.52
CA ILE A 127 -8.30 -16.43 -0.27
C ILE A 127 -9.21 -17.65 -0.14
N PRO A 128 -9.11 -18.46 0.93
CA PRO A 128 -9.92 -19.65 1.08
C PRO A 128 -11.42 -19.36 1.05
N ALA A 129 -12.20 -20.29 0.51
CA ALA A 129 -13.65 -20.16 0.43
C ALA A 129 -14.27 -19.99 1.83
N GLY A 130 -15.27 -19.12 1.94
CA GLY A 130 -15.96 -18.83 3.21
C GLY A 130 -15.17 -17.95 4.19
N LEU A 131 -13.94 -17.56 3.84
CA LEU A 131 -13.10 -16.67 4.65
C LEU A 131 -12.96 -15.29 4.01
N MET A 132 -12.65 -14.31 4.85
CA MET A 132 -12.22 -12.97 4.47
C MET A 132 -10.79 -12.75 4.97
N LEU A 133 -9.93 -12.22 4.11
CA LEU A 133 -8.62 -11.72 4.48
C LEU A 133 -8.76 -10.31 5.06
N ALA A 134 -8.30 -10.08 6.29
CA ALA A 134 -8.14 -8.73 6.82
C ALA A 134 -6.66 -8.39 6.94
N VAL A 135 -6.26 -7.29 6.30
CA VAL A 135 -4.93 -6.69 6.42
C VAL A 135 -4.99 -5.64 7.52
N HIS A 136 -4.20 -5.84 8.57
CA HIS A 136 -4.21 -5.01 9.77
C HIS A 136 -3.25 -3.84 9.61
N LEU A 137 -3.74 -2.62 9.77
CA LEU A 137 -2.96 -1.38 9.69
C LEU A 137 -2.84 -0.75 11.08
N ARG A 138 -1.63 -0.51 11.58
CA ARG A 138 -1.40 0.19 12.85
C ARG A 138 -1.18 1.67 12.60
N GLN A 139 -1.96 2.53 13.26
CA GLN A 139 -1.74 3.97 13.22
C GLN A 139 -0.45 4.34 13.98
N GLN A 140 0.39 5.19 13.39
CA GLN A 140 1.40 5.96 14.10
C GLN A 140 1.09 7.45 14.01
N GLU A 141 1.40 8.16 15.09
CA GLU A 141 1.13 9.59 15.23
C GLU A 141 1.98 10.47 14.30
N VAL A 142 3.17 10.00 13.90
CA VAL A 142 4.16 10.85 13.20
C VAL A 142 4.32 10.51 11.71
N ASN A 143 4.00 9.28 11.28
CA ASN A 143 4.32 8.78 9.93
C ASN A 143 3.17 8.06 9.20
N GLY A 144 1.92 8.24 9.64
CA GLY A 144 0.75 7.56 9.05
C GLY A 144 0.55 6.14 9.58
N SER A 145 -0.22 5.31 8.88
CA SER A 145 -0.44 3.91 9.31
C SER A 145 0.50 2.96 8.57
N TYR A 146 0.98 1.92 9.24
CA TYR A 146 1.84 0.89 8.65
C TYR A 146 1.22 -0.51 8.77
N LEU A 147 1.71 -1.46 7.98
CA LEU A 147 1.28 -2.86 8.05
C LEU A 147 1.66 -3.48 9.40
N SER A 148 0.66 -3.91 10.19
CA SER A 148 0.87 -4.67 11.43
C SER A 148 0.84 -6.18 11.20
N GLY A 149 0.14 -6.64 10.16
CA GLY A 149 -0.02 -8.05 9.84
C GLY A 149 -1.27 -8.30 9.01
N TRP A 150 -1.65 -9.57 8.86
CA TRP A 150 -2.89 -9.98 8.22
C TRP A 150 -3.37 -11.31 8.82
N ALA A 151 -4.67 -11.56 8.74
CA ALA A 151 -5.27 -12.81 9.19
C ALA A 151 -6.54 -13.13 8.40
N PHE A 152 -6.97 -14.39 8.45
CA PHE A 152 -8.26 -14.81 7.92
C PHE A 152 -9.34 -14.77 9.00
N TYR A 153 -10.55 -14.41 8.60
CA TYR A 153 -11.74 -14.36 9.43
C TYR A 153 -12.88 -15.10 8.74
N ARG A 154 -13.77 -15.72 9.51
CA ARG A 154 -15.05 -16.22 8.95
C ARG A 154 -15.88 -15.05 8.46
N LEU A 155 -16.70 -15.28 7.44
CA LEU A 155 -17.70 -14.30 7.00
C LEU A 155 -18.88 -14.24 8.01
N PRO A 156 -19.44 -13.05 8.30
CA PRO A 156 -18.95 -11.72 7.89
C PRO A 156 -17.63 -11.38 8.60
N GLY A 157 -16.70 -10.74 7.87
CA GLY A 157 -15.39 -10.38 8.41
C GLY A 157 -15.43 -9.27 9.48
N PRO A 158 -14.27 -8.85 10.01
CA PRO A 158 -14.20 -7.90 11.12
C PRO A 158 -14.63 -6.49 10.70
N GLY A 159 -15.42 -5.83 11.54
CA GLY A 159 -15.69 -4.38 11.45
C GLY A 159 -14.56 -3.54 12.05
N CYS A 160 -13.80 -4.10 13.00
CA CYS A 160 -12.58 -3.52 13.54
C CYS A 160 -11.60 -4.61 14.00
N VAL A 161 -10.33 -4.26 14.18
CA VAL A 161 -9.28 -5.16 14.70
C VAL A 161 -8.58 -4.47 15.85
N VAL A 162 -8.16 -5.20 16.88
CA VAL A 162 -7.47 -4.62 18.05
C VAL A 162 -5.97 -4.50 17.81
N ALA A 163 -5.37 -3.36 18.19
CA ALA A 163 -3.92 -3.15 18.12
C ALA A 163 -3.20 -4.06 19.13
N GLY A 164 -2.18 -4.81 18.69
CA GLY A 164 -1.52 -5.84 19.50
C GLY A 164 -2.00 -7.27 19.22
N ALA A 165 -2.97 -7.44 18.31
CA ALA A 165 -3.35 -8.73 17.74
C ALA A 165 -2.29 -9.33 16.80
N ASP A 166 -1.01 -9.12 17.11
CA ASP A 166 0.10 -9.91 16.58
C ASP A 166 0.02 -11.35 17.14
N ARG A 167 -0.89 -11.59 18.10
CA ARG A 167 -1.25 -12.90 18.66
C ARG A 167 -2.77 -13.02 18.84
N SER A 168 -3.33 -14.00 18.14
CA SER A 168 -4.62 -14.61 18.43
C SER A 168 -4.57 -15.27 19.81
N PHE A 169 -5.17 -14.69 20.86
CA PHE A 169 -5.55 -15.44 22.06
C PHE A 169 -6.78 -14.78 22.72
N ASP A 170 -7.95 -15.33 22.44
CA ASP A 170 -8.89 -15.59 23.52
C ASP A 170 -8.27 -16.72 24.36
N GLU A 171 -7.60 -16.36 25.45
CA GLU A 171 -7.46 -17.24 26.60
C GLU A 171 -7.89 -16.41 27.82
N PRO A 172 -8.97 -16.78 28.53
CA PRO A 172 -9.22 -16.16 29.82
C PRO A 172 -8.00 -16.44 30.70
N ALA A 173 -7.46 -15.40 31.34
CA ALA A 173 -6.44 -15.57 32.36
C ALA A 173 -6.88 -16.70 33.32
N PRO A 174 -6.02 -17.67 33.66
CA PRO A 174 -6.40 -18.70 34.61
C PRO A 174 -6.85 -18.00 35.90
N SER A 175 -8.15 -18.11 36.15
CA SER A 175 -8.77 -17.69 37.39
C SER A 175 -8.19 -18.57 38.48
N GLY A 176 -7.33 -18.02 39.33
CA GLY A 176 -6.95 -18.66 40.59
C GLY A 176 -5.47 -18.70 40.86
N SER A 177 -5.02 -17.77 41.69
CA SER A 177 -4.10 -18.03 42.81
C SER A 177 -4.21 -16.85 43.77
N GLY A 178 -5.16 -16.95 44.71
CA GLY A 178 -5.22 -16.02 45.83
C GLY A 178 -3.96 -16.12 46.69
N PRO A 179 -3.56 -15.04 47.37
CA PRO A 179 -2.51 -15.14 48.37
C PRO A 179 -3.02 -15.89 49.60
N ARG A 180 -2.17 -16.80 50.09
CA ARG A 180 -2.26 -17.46 51.40
C ARG A 180 -2.16 -16.46 52.54
#